data_AF-A0A1L7I849-F1
#
_entry.id   AF-A0A1L7I849-F1
#
_cell.length_a   1.000
_cell.length_b   1.000
_cell.length_c   1.000
_cell.angle_alpha   90.00
_cell.angle_beta   90.00
_cell.angle_gamma   90.00
#
_symmetry.space_group_name_H-M   'P 1'
#
loop_
_entity.id
_entity.type
_entity.pdbx_description
1 polymer ?
#
loop_
_entity_poly.entity_id
_entity_poly.type
_entity_poly.pdbx_seq_one_letter_code
_entity_poly.pdbx_strand_id
1 'polypeptide(L)' 'MGVTQIPIEANGTTYYGCCENCVEKLQKNLGDVRFGVNPLNDSKVDKASAIIVQDKNSGSVFYFISKEDAQTFINKNKA' A
#
# COMPACT_ATOMS: atom_id res chain seq x y z
N MET A 1 15.04 -14.10 10.70
CA MET A 1 14.89 -14.89 9.47
C MET A 1 13.50 -14.61 8.91
N GLY A 2 13.38 -14.29 7.62
CA GLY A 2 12.11 -13.92 7.01
C GLY A 2 11.21 -15.13 6.77
N VAL A 3 9.90 -14.94 6.85
CA VAL A 3 8.91 -15.97 6.48
C VAL A 3 8.96 -16.17 4.95
N THR A 4 8.85 -17.42 4.49
CA THR A 4 8.74 -17.72 3.05
C THR A 4 7.54 -16.99 2.46
N GLN A 5 7.77 -16.24 1.39
CA GLN A 5 6.72 -15.49 0.70
C GLN A 5 6.23 -16.28 -0.52
N ILE A 6 4.91 -16.33 -0.70
CA ILE A 6 4.24 -17.00 -1.80
C ILE A 6 3.88 -15.93 -2.84
N PRO A 7 4.37 -16.04 -4.10
CA PRO A 7 4.01 -15.10 -5.16
C PRO A 7 2.57 -15.34 -5.65
N ILE A 8 1.85 -14.25 -5.90
CA ILE A 8 0.42 -14.24 -6.25
C ILE A 8 0.21 -13.26 -7.39
N GLU A 9 -0.14 -13.74 -8.57
CA GLU A 9 -0.47 -12.88 -9.71
C GLU A 9 -1.91 -12.34 -9.56
N ALA A 10 -2.06 -11.01 -9.51
CA ALA A 10 -3.37 -10.37 -9.49
C ALA A 10 -3.35 -9.04 -10.27
N ASN A 11 -4.25 -8.89 -11.25
CA ASN A 11 -4.33 -7.72 -12.13
C ASN A 11 -3.00 -7.36 -12.81
N GLY A 12 -2.20 -8.35 -13.21
CA GLY A 12 -0.90 -8.14 -13.85
C GLY A 12 0.19 -7.63 -12.93
N THR A 13 -0.02 -7.69 -11.61
CA THR A 13 0.96 -7.38 -10.58
C THR A 13 1.19 -8.58 -9.67
N THR A 14 2.45 -8.87 -9.36
CA THR A 14 2.83 -9.92 -8.43
C THR A 14 2.78 -9.41 -6.98
N TYR A 15 1.85 -9.95 -6.20
CA TYR A 15 1.76 -9.76 -4.76
C TYR A 15 2.46 -10.88 -4.01
N TYR A 16 2.76 -10.66 -2.73
CA TYR A 16 3.43 -11.65 -1.89
C TYR A 16 2.68 -11.86 -0.58
N GLY A 17 2.30 -13.10 -0.31
CA GLY A 17 1.61 -13.52 0.91
C GLY A 17 2.52 -14.36 1.81
N CYS A 18 2.33 -14.28 3.12
CA CYS A 18 3.08 -15.10 4.08
C CYS A 18 2.38 -16.44 4.42
N CYS A 19 1.14 -16.65 3.98
CA CYS A 19 0.37 -17.88 4.17
C CYS A 19 -0.77 -18.00 3.14
N GLU A 20 -1.42 -19.16 3.06
CA GLU A 20 -2.54 -19.42 2.13
C GLU A 20 -3.73 -18.47 2.33
N ASN A 21 -4.01 -18.07 3.58
CA ASN A 21 -5.08 -17.10 3.83
C ASN A 21 -4.73 -15.71 3.26
N CYS A 22 -3.45 -15.30 3.29
CA CYS A 22 -3.00 -14.08 2.62
C CYS A 22 -3.10 -14.20 1.10
N VAL A 23 -2.77 -15.38 0.54
CA VAL A 23 -2.92 -15.68 -0.89
C VAL A 23 -4.37 -15.47 -1.31
N GLU A 24 -5.32 -16.10 -0.61
CA GLU A 24 -6.74 -15.98 -0.94
C GLU A 24 -7.24 -14.53 -0.84
N LYS A 25 -6.88 -13.82 0.24
CA LYS A 25 -7.28 -12.42 0.43
C LYS A 25 -6.74 -11.51 -0.68
N LEU A 26 -5.49 -11.68 -1.09
CA LEU A 26 -4.87 -10.88 -2.15
C LEU A 26 -5.45 -11.23 -3.52
N GLN A 27 -5.62 -12.52 -3.82
CA GLN A 27 -6.15 -12.99 -5.10
C GLN A 27 -7.62 -12.58 -5.30
N LYS A 28 -8.46 -12.74 -4.27
CA LYS A 28 -9.89 -12.35 -4.30
C LYS A 28 -10.12 -10.90 -3.89
N ASN A 29 -9.08 -10.16 -3.51
CA ASN A 29 -9.16 -8.80 -2.98
C ASN A 29 -10.17 -8.62 -1.83
N LEU A 30 -10.23 -9.61 -0.93
CA LEU A 30 -11.19 -9.59 0.18
C LEU A 30 -10.91 -8.40 1.09
N GLY A 31 -11.92 -7.57 1.35
CA GLY A 31 -11.78 -6.38 2.20
C GLY A 31 -10.84 -5.32 1.61
N ASP A 32 -10.66 -5.30 0.29
CA ASP A 32 -9.83 -4.30 -0.41
C ASP A 32 -8.36 -4.26 0.04
N VAL A 33 -7.81 -5.41 0.46
CA VAL A 33 -6.44 -5.50 1.00
C VAL A 33 -5.35 -4.97 0.06
N ARG A 34 -5.57 -5.03 -1.26
CA ARG A 34 -4.64 -4.49 -2.27
C ARG A 34 -4.62 -2.96 -2.31
N PHE A 35 -5.60 -2.31 -1.71
CA PHE A 35 -5.77 -0.87 -1.80
C PHE A 35 -5.53 -0.17 -0.47
N GLY A 36 -5.03 1.05 -0.55
CA GLY A 36 -5.01 2.05 0.51
C GLY A 36 -5.88 3.24 0.14
N VAL A 37 -5.91 4.24 1.02
CA VAL A 37 -6.63 5.50 0.81
C VAL A 37 -5.62 6.64 0.90
N ASN A 38 -5.67 7.54 -0.08
CA ASN A 38 -4.86 8.75 -0.09
C ASN A 38 -5.43 9.75 0.93
N PRO A 39 -4.66 10.17 1.94
CA PRO A 39 -5.15 11.06 3.00
C PRO A 39 -5.44 12.50 2.52
N LEU A 40 -5.06 12.88 1.30
CA LEU A 40 -5.30 14.22 0.78
C LEU A 40 -6.67 14.39 0.10
N ASN A 41 -7.21 13.32 -0.48
CA ASN A 41 -8.40 13.38 -1.34
C ASN A 41 -9.28 12.12 -1.28
N ASP A 42 -9.04 11.24 -0.30
CA ASP A 42 -9.76 9.98 -0.07
C ASP A 42 -9.78 9.01 -1.27
N SER A 43 -8.90 9.21 -2.24
CA SER A 43 -8.84 8.38 -3.44
C SER A 43 -8.25 7.01 -3.12
N LYS A 44 -8.82 5.97 -3.75
CA LYS A 44 -8.34 4.58 -3.63
C LYS A 44 -7.01 4.42 -4.38
N VAL A 45 -5.99 3.89 -3.70
CA VAL A 45 -4.63 3.73 -4.23
C VAL A 45 -4.25 2.26 -4.23
N ASP A 46 -3.85 1.70 -5.37
CA ASP A 46 -3.28 0.35 -5.40
C ASP A 46 -1.91 0.37 -4.72
N LYS A 47 -1.74 -0.43 -3.65
CA LYS A 47 -0.53 -0.45 -2.83
C LYS A 47 0.70 -0.93 -3.58
N ALA A 48 0.54 -1.77 -4.60
CA ALA A 48 1.67 -2.33 -5.33
C ALA A 48 2.32 -1.30 -6.28
N SER A 49 1.55 -0.33 -6.77
CA SER A 49 2.05 0.79 -7.57
C SER A 49 2.19 2.10 -6.78
N ALA A 50 1.85 2.11 -5.50
CA ALA A 50 1.80 3.32 -4.68
C ALA A 50 3.19 3.89 -4.39
N ILE A 51 3.23 5.21 -4.27
CA ILE A 51 4.32 5.90 -3.57
C ILE A 51 4.04 5.86 -2.09
N ILE A 52 5.00 5.33 -1.33
CA ILE A 52 4.87 5.08 0.11
C ILE A 52 5.65 6.17 0.87
N VAL A 53 4.98 6.84 1.80
CA VAL A 53 5.59 7.78 2.74
C VAL A 53 5.38 7.25 4.15
N GLN A 54 6.46 7.18 4.92
CA GLN A 54 6.39 6.87 6.35
C GLN A 54 6.60 8.15 7.15
N ASP A 55 5.68 8.45 8.06
CA ASP A 55 5.88 9.48 9.07
C ASP A 55 6.90 8.99 10.10
N LYS A 56 7.93 9.81 10.36
CA LYS A 56 9.03 9.42 11.26
C LYS A 56 8.65 9.45 12.73
N ASN A 57 7.65 10.24 13.10
CA ASN A 57 7.28 10.44 14.51
C ASN A 57 6.34 9.32 14.98
N SER A 58 5.28 9.05 14.22
CA SER A 58 4.26 8.04 14.51
C SER A 58 4.61 6.65 13.94
N GLY A 59 5.47 6.58 12.94
CA GLY A 59 5.72 5.36 12.17
C GLY A 59 4.62 5.00 11.18
N SER A 60 3.56 5.81 11.07
CA SER A 60 2.43 5.59 10.15
C SER A 60 2.87 5.61 8.69
N VAL A 61 2.24 4.77 7.88
CA VAL A 61 2.55 4.60 6.45
C VAL A 61 1.36 5.06 5.61
N PHE A 62 1.63 5.93 4.65
CA PHE A 62 0.66 6.53 3.74
C PHE A 62 0.97 6.18 2.29
N TYR A 63 -0.07 6.06 1.47
CA TYR A 63 0.00 5.62 0.08
C TYR A 63 -0.53 6.70 -0.86
N PHE A 64 0.20 7.00 -1.93
CA PHE A 64 -0.13 8.04 -2.90
C PHE A 64 -0.02 7.53 -4.34
N ILE A 65 -0.85 8.06 -5.23
CA ILE A 65 -0.82 7.74 -6.68
C ILE A 65 0.34 8.47 -7.36
N SER A 66 0.66 9.69 -6.91
CA SER A 66 1.65 10.57 -7.55
C SER A 66 2.69 11.11 -6.56
N LYS A 67 3.85 11.50 -7.10
CA LYS A 67 4.91 12.15 -6.31
C LYS A 67 4.47 13.51 -5.77
N GLU A 68 3.62 14.21 -6.53
CA GLU A 68 3.13 15.53 -6.17
C GLU A 68 2.23 15.48 -4.94
N ASP A 69 1.33 14.50 -4.85
CA ASP A 69 0.50 14.25 -3.67
C ASP A 69 1.38 13.93 -2.46
N ALA A 70 2.33 12.99 -2.62
CA ALA A 70 3.26 12.64 -1.55
C ALA A 70 4.06 13.85 -1.05
N GLN A 71 4.56 14.70 -1.97
CA GLN A 71 5.30 15.91 -1.62
C GLN A 71 4.43 16.95 -0.93
N THR A 72 3.19 17.13 -1.39
CA THR A 72 2.21 18.02 -0.79
C THR A 72 1.90 17.58 0.64
N PHE A 73 1.69 16.28 0.86
CA PHE A 73 1.51 15.71 2.19
C PHE A 73 2.73 15.95 3.08
N ILE A 74 3.94 15.65 2.60
CA ILE A 74 5.18 15.86 3.37
C ILE A 74 5.34 17.34 3.75
N ASN A 75 5.05 18.27 2.84
CA ASN A 75 5.19 19.70 3.11
C ASN A 75 4.17 20.19 4.15
N LYS A 76 2.93 19.67 4.13
CA LYS A 76 1.90 19.99 5.14
C LYS A 76 2.24 19.44 6.53
N ASN A 77 2.87 18.26 6.60
CA ASN A 77 3.21 17.59 7.86
C ASN A 77 4.60 17.97 8.40
N LYS A 78 5.36 18.83 7.71
CA LYS A 78 6.63 19.41 8.19
C LYS A 78 6.45 20.67 9.04
N ALA A 79 5.21 21.16 9.18
CA ALA A 79 4.87 22.35 9.98
C ALA A 79 4.75 22.03 11.46
#